data_AF-A0A938TLK5-F1
#
_entry.id   AF-A0A938TLK5-F1
#
_cell.length_a   1.000
_cell.length_b   1.000
_cell.length_c   1.000
_cell.angle_alpha   90.00
_cell.angle_beta   90.00
_cell.angle_gamma   90.00
#
_symmetry.space_group_name_H-M   'P 1'
#
loop_
_entity.id
_entity.type
_entity.pdbx_description
1 polymer ?
#
loop_
_entity_poly.entity_id
_entity_poly.type
_entity_poly.pdbx_seq_one_letter_code
_entity_poly.pdbx_strand_id
1 'polypeptide(L)'
;MKVITLRDRIAMMDWRIALGGVLTVVWIVGGILYLNRQPDSLFAMHIDELGGFLEGAFVPLAFMWLVIGLFVQQKELTSNTEIMRQSMLQGQQQAEAVAALEVNARQEAFFKISQNVQKQLGMVTGMQFISAFGDTEGNVVPDERTRELVQALSLGDDTVFVREFLSNSVPMIDQRTLVFYGTEIRRRHSMNYRETFERLVKLAAECDPDGLISGTVTNTAFGLLYNLLLRHAPAEVTIPADTSLVAVGPDLTVNVR
;
A
#
# COMPACT_ATOMS: atom_id res chain seq x y z
N MET A 1 21.13 33.34 11.39
CA MET A 1 21.01 33.89 10.02
C MET A 1 22.40 34.38 9.60
N LYS A 2 23.13 33.63 8.76
CA LYS A 2 24.49 34.02 8.33
C LYS A 2 24.37 35.26 7.43
N VAL A 3 24.94 36.39 7.85
CA VAL A 3 25.04 37.59 7.02
C VAL A 3 26.07 37.28 5.92
N ILE A 4 25.59 37.00 4.71
CA ILE A 4 26.44 36.77 3.54
C ILE A 4 27.13 38.08 3.22
N THR A 5 28.46 38.12 3.36
CA THR A 5 29.23 39.33 3.11
C THR A 5 29.33 39.59 1.59
N LEU A 6 29.51 40.85 1.18
CA LEU A 6 29.70 41.23 -0.23
C LEU A 6 30.83 40.43 -0.90
N ARG A 7 31.86 40.06 -0.13
CA ARG A 7 32.98 39.24 -0.59
C ARG A 7 32.54 37.81 -0.94
N ASP A 8 31.66 37.21 -0.14
CA ASP A 8 31.10 35.88 -0.40
C ASP A 8 30.24 35.88 -1.66
N ARG A 9 29.48 36.97 -1.90
CA ARG A 9 28.68 37.12 -3.13
C ARG A 9 29.54 37.23 -4.38
N ILE A 10 30.65 37.96 -4.31
CA ILE A 10 31.60 38.08 -5.43
C ILE A 10 32.31 36.74 -5.68
N ALA A 11 32.64 35.97 -4.63
CA ALA A 11 33.25 34.65 -4.76
C ALA A 11 32.32 33.60 -5.38
N MET A 12 31.00 33.75 -5.22
CA MET A 12 29.98 32.89 -5.83
C MET A 12 29.59 33.31 -7.25
N MET A 13 30.06 34.47 -7.73
CA MET A 13 29.72 34.99 -9.06
C MET A 13 30.48 34.23 -10.15
N ASP A 14 29.81 33.84 -11.24
CA ASP A 14 30.47 33.19 -12.36
C ASP A 14 31.60 34.10 -12.89
N TRP A 15 32.82 33.57 -12.96
CA TRP A 15 34.02 34.33 -13.33
C TRP A 15 33.87 35.04 -14.68
N ARG A 16 33.00 34.52 -15.57
CA ARG A 16 32.64 35.14 -16.86
C ARG A 16 31.94 36.48 -16.68
N ILE A 17 31.07 36.60 -15.68
CA ILE A 17 30.35 37.85 -15.35
C ILE A 17 31.35 38.87 -14.79
N ALA A 18 32.29 38.42 -13.94
CA ALA A 18 33.35 39.29 -13.44
C ALA A 18 34.25 39.79 -14.57
N LEU A 19 34.64 38.92 -15.50
CA LEU A 19 35.43 39.30 -16.69
C LEU A 19 34.67 40.29 -17.58
N GLY A 20 33.39 40.05 -17.86
CA GLY A 20 32.55 40.98 -18.62
C GLY A 20 32.42 42.35 -17.95
N GLY A 21 32.29 42.37 -16.63
CA GLY A 21 32.28 43.60 -15.83
C GLY A 21 33.59 44.38 -15.91
N VAL A 22 34.74 43.71 -15.71
CA VAL A 22 36.07 44.33 -15.83
C VAL A 22 36.28 44.89 -17.23
N LEU A 23 35.97 44.11 -18.27
CA LEU A 23 36.13 44.55 -19.66
C LEU A 23 35.21 45.74 -19.99
N THR A 24 34.00 45.77 -19.46
CA THR A 24 33.08 46.92 -19.58
C THR A 24 33.65 48.17 -18.91
N VAL A 25 34.22 48.05 -17.70
CA VAL A 25 34.83 49.19 -17.00
C VAL A 25 36.03 49.73 -17.79
N VAL A 26 36.90 48.84 -18.27
CA VAL A 26 38.05 49.22 -19.11
C VAL A 26 37.58 49.89 -20.40
N TRP A 27 36.53 49.38 -21.04
CA TRP A 27 35.94 49.94 -22.26
C TRP A 27 35.39 51.35 -22.02
N ILE A 28 34.63 51.56 -20.94
CA ILE A 28 34.06 52.87 -20.59
C ILE A 28 35.17 53.87 -20.25
N VAL A 29 36.15 53.49 -19.44
CA VAL A 29 37.30 54.35 -19.09
C VAL A 29 38.09 54.73 -20.35
N GLY A 30 38.34 53.76 -21.24
CA GLY A 30 38.97 54.01 -22.54
C GLY A 30 38.18 55.00 -23.39
N GLY A 31 36.85 54.83 -23.46
CA GLY A 31 35.95 55.76 -24.14
C GLY A 31 36.00 57.18 -23.58
N ILE A 32 35.97 57.33 -22.25
CA ILE A 32 36.08 58.64 -21.58
C ILE A 32 37.44 59.29 -21.88
N LEU A 33 38.53 58.54 -21.81
CA LEU A 33 39.87 59.05 -22.12
C LEU A 33 40.03 59.45 -23.59
N TYR A 34 39.39 58.71 -24.50
CA TYR A 34 39.35 59.03 -25.93
C TYR A 34 38.61 60.36 -26.17
N LEU A 35 37.42 60.51 -25.58
CA LEU A 35 36.60 61.72 -25.68
C LEU A 35 37.30 62.95 -25.10
N ASN A 36 38.00 62.81 -23.98
CA ASN A 36 38.78 63.90 -23.37
C ASN A 36 39.97 64.37 -24.22
N ARG A 37 40.40 63.58 -25.21
CA ARG A 37 41.46 63.98 -26.15
C ARG A 37 40.93 64.55 -27.46
N GLN A 38 39.63 64.48 -27.71
CA GLN A 38 39.02 65.02 -28.91
C GLN A 38 38.84 66.56 -28.74
N PRO A 39 39.30 67.38 -29.69
CA PRO A 39 39.27 68.84 -29.56
C PRO A 39 37.86 69.44 -29.69
N ASP A 40 36.94 68.73 -30.33
CA ASP A 40 35.55 69.13 -30.50
C ASP A 40 34.65 68.54 -29.40
N SER A 41 33.79 69.38 -28.81
CA SER A 41 32.83 68.94 -27.79
C SER A 41 31.82 67.95 -28.39
N LEU A 42 31.57 66.84 -27.71
CA LEU A 42 30.53 65.86 -28.07
C LEU A 42 29.15 66.49 -28.30
N PHE A 43 28.87 67.58 -27.60
CA PHE A 43 27.59 68.29 -27.69
C PHE A 43 27.54 69.34 -28.82
N ALA A 44 28.64 69.52 -29.56
CA ALA A 44 28.71 70.37 -30.74
C ALA A 44 28.51 69.60 -32.06
N MET A 45 28.53 68.26 -32.02
CA MET A 45 28.29 67.40 -33.19
C MET A 45 26.79 67.27 -33.52
N HIS A 46 26.51 66.97 -34.78
CA HIS A 46 25.17 66.77 -35.30
C HIS A 46 24.55 65.48 -34.70
N ILE A 47 23.22 65.45 -34.47
CA ILE A 47 22.55 64.37 -33.71
C ILE A 47 22.76 62.98 -34.34
N ASP A 48 22.83 62.92 -35.65
CA ASP A 48 23.13 61.74 -36.47
C ASP A 48 24.56 61.21 -36.26
N GLU A 49 25.56 62.08 -36.16
CA GLU A 49 26.94 61.70 -35.86
C GLU A 49 27.10 61.19 -34.42
N LEU A 50 26.41 61.82 -33.48
CA LEU A 50 26.35 61.38 -32.09
C LEU A 50 25.69 59.99 -31.99
N GLY A 51 24.61 59.76 -32.75
CA GLY A 51 23.95 58.46 -32.87
C GLY A 51 24.90 57.38 -33.39
N GLY A 52 25.62 57.65 -34.49
CA GLY A 52 26.57 56.70 -35.06
C GLY A 52 27.75 56.36 -34.13
N PHE A 53 28.27 57.34 -33.37
CA PHE A 53 29.30 57.09 -32.35
C PHE A 53 28.78 56.21 -31.21
N LEU A 54 27.58 56.51 -30.69
CA LEU A 54 26.97 55.72 -29.61
C LEU A 54 26.64 54.30 -30.09
N GLU A 55 26.11 54.13 -31.29
CA GLU A 55 25.88 52.82 -31.89
C GLU A 55 27.19 52.04 -32.02
N GLY A 56 28.26 52.65 -32.53
CA GLY A 56 29.58 52.02 -32.63
C GLY A 56 30.18 51.61 -31.28
N ALA A 57 29.92 52.38 -30.22
CA ALA A 57 30.44 52.12 -28.87
C ALA A 57 29.60 51.09 -28.09
N PHE A 58 28.28 51.10 -28.24
CA PHE A 58 27.35 50.24 -27.49
C PHE A 58 27.11 48.89 -28.15
N VAL A 59 27.12 48.77 -29.48
CA VAL A 59 26.81 47.51 -30.18
C VAL A 59 27.78 46.38 -29.78
N PRO A 60 29.12 46.56 -29.77
CA PRO A 60 30.05 45.51 -29.34
C PRO A 60 29.87 45.12 -27.86
N LEU A 61 29.59 46.11 -27.02
CA LEU A 61 29.39 45.93 -25.58
C LEU A 61 28.12 45.10 -25.29
N ALA A 62 27.01 45.45 -25.94
CA ALA A 62 25.76 44.72 -25.82
C ALA A 62 25.89 43.28 -26.33
N PHE A 63 26.56 43.08 -27.47
CA PHE A 63 26.82 41.76 -28.02
C PHE A 63 27.66 40.89 -27.07
N MET A 64 28.71 41.45 -26.47
CA MET A 64 29.53 40.76 -25.48
C MET A 64 28.69 40.26 -24.30
N TRP A 65 27.84 41.12 -23.71
CA TRP A 65 26.97 40.75 -22.60
C TRP A 65 25.94 39.68 -22.98
N LEU A 66 25.39 39.76 -24.19
CA LEU A 66 24.46 38.75 -24.71
C LEU A 66 25.12 37.36 -24.78
N VAL A 67 26.34 37.28 -25.32
CA VAL A 67 27.07 36.01 -25.43
C VAL A 67 27.43 35.45 -24.06
N ILE A 68 27.87 36.29 -23.11
CA ILE A 68 28.14 35.87 -21.73
C ILE A 68 26.86 35.32 -21.09
N GLY A 69 25.74 36.02 -21.24
CA GLY A 69 24.42 35.58 -20.74
C GLY A 69 24.01 34.23 -21.31
N LEU A 70 24.16 34.02 -22.62
CA LEU A 70 23.85 32.76 -23.28
C LEU A 70 24.66 31.59 -22.70
N PHE A 71 25.97 31.78 -22.47
CA PHE A 71 26.82 30.73 -21.91
C PHE A 71 26.51 30.41 -20.45
N VAL A 72 26.10 31.39 -19.65
CA VAL A 72 25.65 31.17 -18.27
C VAL A 72 24.36 30.36 -18.28
N GLN A 73 23.38 30.75 -19.11
CA GLN A 73 22.10 30.04 -19.24
C GLN A 73 22.28 28.57 -19.68
N GLN A 74 23.15 28.29 -20.67
CA GLN A 74 23.42 26.92 -21.13
C GLN A 74 23.99 26.01 -20.03
N LYS A 75 24.87 26.55 -19.19
CA LYS A 75 25.47 25.82 -18.06
C LYS A 75 24.42 25.48 -17.00
N GLU A 76 23.55 26.43 -16.68
CA GLU A 76 22.44 26.21 -15.73
C GLU A 76 21.45 25.17 -16.25
N LEU A 77 21.07 25.23 -17.53
CA LEU A 77 20.19 24.23 -18.14
C LEU A 77 20.79 22.83 -18.09
N THR A 78 22.08 22.68 -18.40
CA THR A 78 22.76 21.38 -18.36
C THR A 78 22.81 20.84 -16.92
N SER A 79 23.14 21.70 -15.95
CA SER A 79 23.16 21.35 -14.53
C SER A 79 21.77 20.95 -14.01
N ASN A 80 20.74 21.72 -14.35
CA ASN A 80 19.36 21.43 -13.95
C ASN A 80 18.85 20.13 -14.58
N THR A 81 19.21 19.86 -15.84
CA THR A 81 18.86 18.61 -16.53
C THR A 81 19.52 17.41 -15.85
N GLU A 82 20.78 17.51 -15.43
CA GLU A 82 21.45 16.42 -14.73
C GLU A 82 20.86 16.17 -13.34
N ILE A 83 20.56 17.22 -12.57
CA ILE A 83 19.86 17.09 -11.27
C ILE A 83 18.50 16.40 -11.46
N MET A 84 17.74 16.80 -12.48
CA MET A 84 16.45 16.20 -12.80
C MET A 84 16.60 14.72 -13.19
N ARG A 85 17.60 14.39 -14.01
CA ARG A 85 17.90 13.01 -14.42
C ARG A 85 18.26 12.14 -13.22
N GLN A 86 19.09 12.65 -12.31
CA GLN A 86 19.46 11.95 -11.07
C GLN A 86 18.25 11.76 -10.16
N SER A 87 17.39 12.78 -10.03
CA SER A 87 16.14 12.68 -9.26
C SER A 87 15.18 11.65 -9.84
N MET A 88 15.04 11.58 -11.18
CA MET A 88 14.24 10.54 -11.84
C MET A 88 14.77 9.13 -11.56
N LEU A 89 16.09 8.93 -11.64
CA LEU A 89 16.70 7.63 -11.35
C LEU A 89 16.49 7.21 -9.89
N GLN A 90 16.67 8.13 -8.95
CA GLN A 90 16.37 7.88 -7.53
C GLN A 90 14.89 7.58 -7.31
N GLY A 91 13.99 8.31 -7.97
CA GLY A 91 12.55 8.08 -7.92
C GLY A 91 12.15 6.71 -8.46
N GLN A 92 12.79 6.25 -9.55
CA GLN A 92 12.56 4.91 -10.09
C GLN A 92 13.00 3.82 -9.10
N GLN A 93 14.21 3.93 -8.54
CA GLN A 93 14.71 2.98 -7.53
C GLN A 93 13.82 2.98 -6.28
N GLN A 94 13.36 4.15 -5.85
CA GLN A 94 12.45 4.27 -4.72
C GLN A 94 11.08 3.66 -5.01
N ALA A 95 10.54 3.84 -6.22
CA ALA A 95 9.27 3.24 -6.61
C ALA A 95 9.34 1.71 -6.60
N GLU A 96 10.44 1.13 -7.10
CA GLU A 96 10.67 -0.32 -7.07
C GLU A 96 10.78 -0.84 -5.63
N ALA A 97 11.53 -0.15 -4.76
CA ALA A 97 11.64 -0.51 -3.35
C ALA A 97 10.29 -0.42 -2.62
N VAL A 98 9.47 0.60 -2.92
CA VAL A 98 8.12 0.75 -2.35
C VAL A 98 7.19 -0.37 -2.83
N ALA A 99 7.25 -0.74 -4.12
CA ALA A 99 6.45 -1.84 -4.66
C ALA A 99 6.82 -3.18 -3.99
N ALA A 100 8.10 -3.45 -3.79
CA ALA A 100 8.55 -4.65 -3.06
C ALA A 100 8.10 -4.63 -1.59
N LEU A 101 8.15 -3.48 -0.92
CA LEU A 101 7.66 -3.32 0.45
C LEU A 101 6.15 -3.50 0.54
N GLU A 102 5.38 -3.05 -0.46
CA GLU A 102 3.93 -3.21 -0.49
C GLU A 102 3.52 -4.69 -0.54
N VAL A 103 4.17 -5.50 -1.38
CA VAL A 103 3.90 -6.95 -1.45
C VAL A 103 4.19 -7.62 -0.10
N ASN A 104 5.34 -7.32 0.50
CA ASN A 104 5.69 -7.85 1.81
C ASN A 104 4.69 -7.43 2.90
N ALA A 105 4.25 -6.16 2.90
CA ALA A 105 3.28 -5.65 3.85
C ALA A 105 1.90 -6.33 3.71
N ARG A 106 1.46 -6.59 2.48
CA ARG A 106 0.21 -7.33 2.22
C ARG A 106 0.29 -8.77 2.74
N GLN A 107 1.41 -9.45 2.54
CA GLN A 107 1.62 -10.81 3.06
C GLN A 107 1.66 -10.83 4.60
N GLU A 108 2.35 -9.89 5.24
CA GLU A 108 2.38 -9.79 6.70
C GLU A 108 0.98 -9.53 7.29
N ALA A 109 0.21 -8.62 6.67
CA ALA A 109 -1.17 -8.36 7.06
C ALA A 109 -2.04 -9.62 6.94
N PHE A 110 -1.89 -10.38 5.84
CA PHE A 110 -2.57 -11.65 5.67
C PHE A 110 -2.23 -12.64 6.78
N PHE A 111 -0.95 -12.86 7.12
CA PHE A 111 -0.57 -13.81 8.17
C PHE A 111 -1.16 -13.45 9.54
N LYS A 112 -1.23 -12.15 9.88
CA LYS A 112 -1.88 -11.70 11.12
C LYS A 112 -3.39 -11.98 11.11
N ILE A 113 -4.06 -11.71 9.99
CA ILE A 113 -5.49 -11.98 9.85
C ILE A 113 -5.76 -13.48 9.85
N SER A 114 -4.96 -14.28 9.15
CA SER A 114 -5.14 -15.72 9.03
C SER A 114 -5.05 -16.42 10.38
N GLN A 115 -4.15 -16.01 11.26
CA GLN A 115 -4.06 -16.54 12.62
C GLN A 115 -5.35 -16.30 13.42
N ASN A 116 -5.92 -15.09 13.33
CA ASN A 116 -7.19 -14.79 14.01
C ASN A 116 -8.36 -15.57 13.40
N VAL A 117 -8.39 -15.73 12.08
CA VAL A 117 -9.41 -16.53 11.40
C VAL A 117 -9.30 -18.01 11.77
N GLN A 118 -8.09 -18.57 11.82
CA GLN A 118 -7.85 -19.95 12.25
C GLN A 118 -8.33 -20.20 13.68
N LYS A 119 -8.08 -19.27 14.61
CA LYS A 119 -8.66 -19.31 15.96
C LYS A 119 -10.18 -19.36 15.93
N GLN A 120 -10.81 -18.48 15.14
CA GLN A 120 -12.27 -18.47 14.99
C GLN A 120 -12.81 -19.78 14.41
N LEU A 121 -12.15 -20.35 13.40
CA LEU A 121 -12.49 -21.66 12.84
C LEU A 121 -12.36 -22.76 13.88
N GLY A 122 -11.30 -22.76 14.69
CA GLY A 122 -11.11 -23.68 15.81
C GLY A 122 -12.24 -23.60 16.84
N MET A 123 -12.61 -22.38 17.24
CA MET A 123 -13.73 -22.12 18.16
C MET A 123 -15.08 -22.59 17.60
N VAL A 124 -15.37 -22.27 16.34
CA VAL A 124 -16.61 -22.72 15.67
C VAL A 124 -16.66 -24.25 15.58
N THR A 125 -15.52 -24.89 15.30
CA THR A 125 -15.41 -26.35 15.28
C THR A 125 -15.61 -26.95 16.68
N GLY A 126 -15.10 -26.32 17.74
CA GLY A 126 -15.37 -26.73 19.12
C GLY A 126 -16.85 -26.63 19.48
N MET A 127 -17.52 -25.54 19.12
CA MET A 127 -18.98 -25.41 19.32
C MET A 127 -19.76 -26.47 18.53
N GLN A 128 -19.34 -26.75 17.29
CA GLN A 128 -19.91 -27.83 16.49
C GLN A 128 -19.76 -29.18 17.17
N PHE A 129 -18.58 -29.46 17.73
CA PHE A 129 -18.28 -30.70 18.44
C PHE A 129 -19.16 -30.85 19.68
N ILE A 130 -19.23 -29.82 20.52
CA ILE A 130 -20.07 -29.84 21.73
C ILE A 130 -21.55 -30.01 21.35
N SER A 131 -22.04 -29.33 20.31
CA SER A 131 -23.41 -29.50 19.85
C SER A 131 -23.68 -30.90 19.28
N ALA A 132 -22.66 -31.56 18.73
CA ALA A 132 -22.76 -32.90 18.18
C ALA A 132 -22.69 -34.02 19.25
N PHE A 133 -21.86 -33.84 20.28
CA PHE A 133 -21.44 -34.92 21.18
C PHE A 133 -21.58 -34.60 22.69
N GLY A 134 -22.03 -33.40 23.06
CA GLY A 134 -22.04 -32.86 24.43
C GLY A 134 -23.25 -33.27 25.27
N ASP A 135 -23.56 -34.57 25.35
CA ASP A 135 -24.49 -35.16 26.33
C ASP A 135 -26.00 -35.03 26.03
N THR A 136 -26.48 -35.39 24.82
CA THR A 136 -27.95 -35.48 24.63
C THR A 136 -28.48 -36.56 23.70
N GLU A 137 -27.73 -37.09 22.72
CA GLU A 137 -28.31 -38.01 21.73
C GLU A 137 -27.33 -39.05 21.18
N GLY A 138 -27.11 -40.15 21.92
CA GLY A 138 -26.61 -41.43 21.39
C GLY A 138 -25.13 -41.51 20.93
N ASN A 139 -24.48 -40.38 20.63
CA ASN A 139 -23.04 -40.29 20.34
C ASN A 139 -22.36 -39.50 21.45
N VAL A 140 -22.03 -40.17 22.55
CA VAL A 140 -21.48 -39.53 23.74
C VAL A 140 -19.96 -39.65 23.73
N VAL A 141 -19.28 -38.51 23.61
CA VAL A 141 -17.86 -38.43 23.95
C VAL A 141 -17.76 -38.20 25.45
N PRO A 142 -16.93 -38.96 26.20
CA PRO A 142 -16.80 -38.76 27.65
C PRO A 142 -16.45 -37.32 28.00
N ASP A 143 -17.08 -36.76 29.04
CA ASP A 143 -16.87 -35.37 29.47
C ASP A 143 -15.40 -35.04 29.72
N GLU A 144 -14.62 -36.02 30.20
CA GLU A 144 -13.18 -35.88 30.39
C GLU A 144 -12.46 -35.58 29.08
N ARG A 145 -12.77 -36.32 28.01
CA ARG A 145 -12.20 -36.08 26.68
C ARG A 145 -12.61 -34.71 26.14
N THR A 146 -13.86 -34.31 26.32
CA THR A 146 -14.32 -32.98 25.91
C THR A 146 -13.56 -31.87 26.66
N ARG A 147 -13.31 -32.04 27.97
CA ARG A 147 -12.49 -31.10 28.76
C ARG A 147 -11.04 -31.02 28.27
N GLU A 148 -10.42 -32.16 27.94
CA GLU A 148 -9.07 -32.18 27.36
C GLU A 148 -8.98 -31.38 26.05
N LEU A 149 -9.95 -31.57 25.15
CA LEU A 149 -10.00 -30.86 23.88
C LEU A 149 -10.19 -29.35 24.06
N VAL A 150 -11.09 -28.94 24.98
CA VAL A 150 -11.28 -27.53 25.33
C VAL A 150 -10.02 -26.93 25.96
N GLN A 151 -9.31 -27.69 26.80
CA GLN A 151 -8.05 -27.26 27.40
C GLN A 151 -6.97 -27.06 26.32
N ALA A 152 -6.82 -28.00 25.38
CA ALA A 152 -5.87 -27.89 24.28
C ALA A 152 -6.16 -26.67 23.40
N LEU A 153 -7.43 -26.42 23.08
CA LEU A 153 -7.85 -25.21 22.34
C LEU A 153 -7.49 -23.93 23.12
N SER A 154 -7.71 -23.91 24.44
CA SER A 154 -7.37 -22.78 25.30
C SER A 154 -5.86 -22.52 25.40
N LEU A 155 -5.04 -23.56 25.21
CA LEU A 155 -3.58 -23.47 25.14
C LEU A 155 -3.06 -23.09 23.75
N GLY A 156 -3.95 -22.87 22.77
CA GLY A 156 -3.61 -22.41 21.42
C GLY A 156 -3.56 -23.49 20.34
N ASP A 157 -4.00 -24.73 20.63
CA ASP A 157 -4.19 -25.73 19.58
C ASP A 157 -5.53 -25.53 18.85
N ASP A 158 -5.54 -24.56 17.93
CA ASP A 158 -6.74 -24.18 17.15
C ASP A 158 -7.26 -25.31 16.25
N THR A 159 -6.44 -26.35 16.01
CA THR A 159 -6.79 -27.47 15.15
C THR A 159 -7.28 -28.69 15.92
N VAL A 160 -7.29 -28.67 17.25
CA VAL A 160 -7.58 -29.86 18.06
C VAL A 160 -8.93 -30.49 17.70
N PHE A 161 -10.00 -29.71 17.65
CA PHE A 161 -11.34 -30.20 17.27
C PHE A 161 -11.46 -30.53 15.77
N VAL A 162 -10.70 -29.84 14.92
CA VAL A 162 -10.64 -30.14 13.48
C VAL A 162 -10.07 -31.53 13.27
N ARG A 163 -8.97 -31.85 13.94
CA ARG A 163 -8.35 -33.18 13.89
C ARG A 163 -9.29 -34.24 14.43
N GLU A 164 -10.05 -33.98 15.49
CA GLU A 164 -11.05 -34.92 16.00
C GLU A 164 -12.10 -35.27 14.94
N PHE A 165 -12.66 -34.29 14.21
CA PHE A 165 -13.60 -34.55 13.12
C PHE A 165 -13.00 -35.29 11.91
N LEU A 166 -11.73 -35.02 11.61
CA LEU A 166 -11.02 -35.66 10.50
C LEU A 166 -10.57 -37.09 10.85
N SER A 167 -10.30 -37.34 12.13
CA SER A 167 -9.94 -38.64 12.65
C SER A 167 -11.18 -39.55 12.81
N ASN A 168 -10.97 -40.86 12.81
CA ASN A 168 -12.03 -41.83 13.13
C ASN A 168 -12.24 -41.98 14.66
N SER A 169 -11.72 -41.06 15.47
CA SER A 169 -11.77 -41.10 16.94
C SER A 169 -13.18 -40.90 17.47
N VAL A 170 -14.05 -40.27 16.69
CA VAL A 170 -15.45 -40.08 16.99
C VAL A 170 -16.27 -41.12 16.23
N PRO A 171 -17.23 -41.83 16.86
CA PRO A 171 -18.11 -42.78 16.18
C PRO A 171 -18.98 -42.05 15.14
N MET A 172 -18.45 -41.90 13.93
CA MET A 172 -19.04 -41.10 12.84
C MET A 172 -19.51 -41.96 11.65
N ILE A 173 -19.51 -43.28 11.78
CA ILE A 173 -19.46 -44.17 10.61
C ILE A 173 -20.77 -44.20 9.79
N ASP A 174 -21.89 -43.63 10.27
CA ASP A 174 -23.14 -43.68 9.49
C ASP A 174 -23.92 -42.34 9.34
N GLN A 175 -23.47 -41.24 9.98
CA GLN A 175 -24.32 -40.05 10.11
C GLN A 175 -23.57 -38.70 10.03
N ARG A 176 -22.52 -38.57 9.20
CA ARG A 176 -21.77 -37.30 9.07
C ARG A 176 -22.65 -36.10 8.72
N THR A 177 -23.65 -36.30 7.85
CA THR A 177 -24.64 -35.26 7.53
C THR A 177 -25.44 -34.82 8.77
N LEU A 178 -25.80 -35.72 9.68
CA LEU A 178 -26.54 -35.35 10.90
C LEU A 178 -25.62 -34.71 11.96
N VAL A 179 -24.36 -35.14 12.00
CA VAL A 179 -23.33 -34.51 12.85
C VAL A 179 -23.09 -33.06 12.42
N PHE A 180 -23.05 -32.75 11.12
CA PHE A 180 -22.79 -31.39 10.63
C PHE A 180 -24.05 -30.54 10.43
N TYR A 181 -25.17 -31.16 10.06
CA TYR A 181 -26.38 -30.45 9.58
C TYR A 181 -27.68 -30.97 10.19
N GLY A 182 -27.62 -31.90 11.15
CA GLY A 182 -28.80 -32.55 11.73
C GLY A 182 -29.69 -31.63 12.56
N THR A 183 -29.15 -30.52 13.08
CA THR A 183 -29.91 -29.49 13.80
C THR A 183 -29.64 -28.12 13.19
N GLU A 184 -30.52 -27.15 13.45
CA GLU A 184 -30.32 -25.76 13.00
C GLU A 184 -29.02 -25.15 13.57
N ILE A 185 -28.70 -25.46 14.83
CA ILE A 185 -27.46 -25.01 15.47
C ILE A 185 -26.23 -25.55 14.73
N ARG A 186 -26.22 -26.86 14.46
CA ARG A 186 -25.14 -27.54 13.73
C ARG A 186 -25.00 -27.00 12.29
N ARG A 187 -26.12 -26.79 11.60
CA ARG A 187 -26.16 -26.18 10.26
C ARG A 187 -25.53 -24.79 10.27
N ARG A 188 -25.92 -23.93 11.22
CA ARG A 188 -25.40 -22.57 11.34
C ARG A 188 -23.89 -22.54 11.59
N HIS A 189 -23.37 -23.40 12.46
CA HIS A 189 -21.94 -23.51 12.69
C HIS A 189 -21.19 -24.01 11.45
N SER A 190 -21.72 -25.03 10.76
CA SER A 190 -21.14 -25.54 9.51
C SER A 190 -21.12 -24.49 8.39
N MET A 191 -22.19 -23.70 8.26
CA MET A 191 -22.25 -22.60 7.29
C MET A 191 -21.30 -21.46 7.65
N ASN A 192 -21.26 -21.03 8.91
CA ASN A 192 -20.33 -20.02 9.38
C ASN A 192 -18.87 -20.43 9.14
N TYR A 193 -18.54 -21.69 9.42
CA TYR A 193 -17.22 -22.25 9.12
C TYR A 193 -16.89 -22.13 7.64
N ARG A 194 -17.81 -22.54 6.76
CA ARG A 194 -17.63 -22.48 5.29
C ARG A 194 -17.41 -21.05 4.82
N GLU A 195 -18.29 -20.12 5.18
CA GLU A 195 -18.18 -18.71 4.78
C GLU A 195 -16.88 -18.08 5.28
N THR A 196 -16.49 -18.38 6.52
CA THR A 196 -15.26 -17.86 7.13
C THR A 196 -14.02 -18.41 6.42
N PHE A 197 -14.00 -19.71 6.10
CA PHE A 197 -12.91 -20.33 5.37
C PHE A 197 -12.81 -19.82 3.92
N GLU A 198 -13.95 -19.63 3.23
CA GLU A 198 -14.00 -19.06 1.88
C GLU A 198 -13.44 -17.63 1.86
N ARG A 199 -13.77 -16.81 2.87
CA ARG A 199 -13.16 -15.48 3.04
C ARG A 199 -11.65 -15.56 3.24
N LEU A 200 -11.16 -16.53 4.02
CA LEU A 200 -9.72 -16.74 4.23
C LEU A 200 -9.01 -17.09 2.92
N VAL A 201 -9.57 -18.00 2.13
CA VAL A 201 -9.03 -18.39 0.82
C VAL A 201 -9.00 -17.21 -0.14
N LYS A 202 -10.07 -16.40 -0.17
CA LYS A 202 -10.13 -15.18 -0.98
C LYS A 202 -9.04 -14.18 -0.59
N LEU A 203 -8.87 -13.92 0.71
CA LEU A 203 -7.81 -13.04 1.21
C LEU A 203 -6.41 -13.57 0.86
N ALA A 204 -6.23 -14.89 0.89
CA ALA A 204 -4.95 -15.52 0.50
C ALA A 204 -4.64 -15.23 -0.97
N ALA A 205 -5.63 -15.39 -1.86
CA ALA A 205 -5.48 -15.17 -3.30
C ALA A 205 -5.15 -13.70 -3.65
N GLU A 206 -5.61 -12.73 -2.87
CA GLU A 206 -5.34 -11.30 -3.08
C GLU A 206 -3.89 -10.90 -2.77
N CYS A 207 -3.16 -11.67 -1.96
CA CYS A 207 -1.78 -11.38 -1.55
C CYS A 207 -0.73 -12.37 -2.09
N ASP A 208 -1.12 -13.25 -3.03
CA ASP A 208 -0.35 -14.43 -3.43
C ASP A 208 -0.18 -14.52 -4.96
N PRO A 209 0.74 -13.72 -5.54
CA PRO A 209 0.96 -13.71 -6.99
C PRO A 209 1.39 -15.07 -7.56
N ASP A 210 2.03 -15.92 -6.74
CA ASP A 210 2.55 -17.23 -7.15
C ASP A 210 1.64 -18.41 -6.79
N GLY A 211 0.52 -18.17 -6.10
CA GLY A 211 -0.44 -19.21 -5.71
C GLY A 211 0.03 -20.14 -4.57
N LEU A 212 1.16 -19.84 -3.92
CA LEU A 212 1.75 -20.68 -2.87
C LEU A 212 0.95 -20.61 -1.57
N ILE A 213 0.56 -19.40 -1.15
CA ILE A 213 -0.18 -19.18 0.11
C ILE A 213 -1.56 -19.83 0.00
N SER A 214 -2.27 -19.60 -1.10
CA SER A 214 -3.62 -20.12 -1.36
C SER A 214 -3.62 -21.64 -1.41
N GLY A 215 -2.64 -22.25 -2.09
CA GLY A 215 -2.46 -23.70 -2.12
C GLY A 215 -2.15 -24.29 -0.74
N THR A 216 -1.37 -23.58 0.08
CA THR A 216 -1.06 -24.01 1.45
C THR A 216 -2.29 -23.95 2.34
N VAL A 217 -3.04 -22.84 2.33
CA VAL A 217 -4.25 -22.63 3.15
C VAL A 217 -5.30 -23.69 2.87
N THR A 218 -5.54 -24.02 1.60
CA THR A 218 -6.53 -25.01 1.17
C THR A 218 -6.18 -26.44 1.57
N ASN A 219 -4.89 -26.74 1.74
CA ASN A 219 -4.41 -28.07 2.13
C ASN A 219 -4.14 -28.23 3.65
N THR A 220 -4.53 -27.24 4.46
CA THR A 220 -4.47 -27.34 5.93
C THR A 220 -5.56 -28.25 6.48
N ALA A 221 -5.46 -28.63 7.77
CA ALA A 221 -6.54 -29.33 8.48
C ALA A 221 -7.89 -28.60 8.35
N PHE A 222 -7.88 -27.26 8.39
CA PHE A 222 -9.09 -26.47 8.21
C PHE A 222 -9.69 -26.64 6.81
N GLY A 223 -8.85 -26.67 5.77
CA GLY A 223 -9.28 -26.94 4.39
C GLY A 223 -9.77 -28.36 4.17
N LEU A 224 -9.18 -29.35 4.84
CA LEU A 224 -9.69 -30.72 4.83
C LEU A 224 -11.07 -30.83 5.47
N LEU A 225 -11.30 -30.16 6.60
CA LEU A 225 -12.62 -30.11 7.23
C LEU A 225 -13.63 -29.33 6.37
N TYR A 226 -13.22 -28.24 5.73
CA TYR A 226 -14.05 -27.52 4.76
C TYR A 226 -14.54 -28.46 3.64
N ASN A 227 -13.62 -29.23 3.04
CA ASN A 227 -13.96 -30.21 2.02
C ASN A 227 -14.88 -31.31 2.55
N LEU A 228 -14.69 -31.74 3.80
CA LEU A 228 -15.57 -32.71 4.46
C LEU A 228 -16.99 -32.15 4.65
N LEU A 229 -17.12 -30.89 5.08
CA LEU A 229 -18.41 -30.21 5.20
C LEU A 229 -19.13 -30.11 3.86
N LEU A 230 -18.42 -29.75 2.79
CA LEU A 230 -18.99 -29.69 1.43
C LEU A 230 -19.51 -31.05 0.96
N ARG A 231 -18.75 -32.12 1.17
CA ARG A 231 -19.14 -33.49 0.75
C ARG A 231 -20.42 -33.98 1.44
N HIS A 232 -20.70 -33.48 2.64
CA HIS A 232 -21.86 -33.87 3.44
C HIS A 232 -22.90 -32.77 3.57
N ALA A 233 -22.79 -31.70 2.79
CA ALA A 233 -23.80 -30.65 2.74
C ALA A 233 -25.12 -31.26 2.22
N PRO A 234 -26.26 -30.99 2.89
CA PRO A 234 -27.55 -31.38 2.34
C PRO A 234 -27.74 -30.71 0.97
N ALA A 235 -28.38 -31.41 0.04
CA ALA A 235 -28.80 -30.79 -1.22
C ALA A 235 -29.56 -29.50 -0.88
N GLU A 236 -29.16 -28.41 -1.52
CA GLU A 236 -29.68 -27.08 -1.25
C GLU A 236 -31.20 -27.11 -1.44
N VAL A 237 -31.94 -27.18 -0.34
CA VAL A 237 -33.37 -26.88 -0.38
C VAL A 237 -33.40 -25.38 -0.62
N THR A 238 -33.51 -24.99 -1.88
CA THR A 238 -33.99 -23.66 -2.28
C THR A 238 -35.27 -23.42 -1.49
N ILE A 239 -35.19 -22.68 -0.40
CA ILE A 239 -36.38 -22.05 0.18
C ILE A 239 -36.85 -21.11 -0.93
N PRO A 240 -38.05 -21.30 -1.51
CA PRO A 240 -38.54 -20.40 -2.53
C PRO A 240 -38.49 -18.98 -1.97
N ALA A 241 -38.06 -18.02 -2.78
CA ALA A 241 -37.93 -16.60 -2.42
C ALA A 241 -39.27 -15.91 -2.08
N ASP A 242 -40.31 -16.68 -1.76
CA ASP A 242 -41.60 -16.23 -1.29
C ASP A 242 -42.00 -17.04 -0.05
N THR A 243 -41.48 -16.62 1.09
CA THR A 243 -42.27 -16.68 2.32
C THR A 243 -42.01 -15.39 3.05
N SER A 244 -42.75 -14.37 2.61
CA SER A 244 -42.96 -13.15 3.36
C SER A 244 -43.08 -13.48 4.85
N LEU A 245 -42.23 -12.86 5.65
CA LEU A 245 -42.50 -12.35 6.98
C LEU A 245 -43.98 -12.48 7.37
N VAL A 246 -44.36 -13.59 8.00
CA VAL A 246 -45.45 -13.55 8.96
C VAL A 246 -44.83 -12.94 10.19
N ALA A 247 -44.93 -11.62 10.27
CA ALA A 247 -44.70 -10.87 11.50
C ALA A 247 -45.65 -11.42 12.57
N VAL A 248 -45.13 -12.29 13.43
CA VAL A 248 -45.77 -12.59 14.71
C VAL A 248 -45.51 -11.37 15.58
N GLY A 249 -46.53 -10.51 15.69
CA GLY A 249 -46.54 -9.36 16.60
C GLY A 249 -46.42 -9.80 18.06
N PRO A 250 -46.09 -8.87 18.97
CA PRO A 250 -45.90 -9.19 20.37
C PRO A 250 -47.28 -9.31 21.04
N ASP A 251 -47.74 -10.54 21.27
CA ASP A 251 -48.85 -10.77 22.19
C ASP A 251 -48.57 -12.03 23.03
N LEU A 252 -47.77 -11.81 24.07
CA LEU A 252 -47.64 -12.71 25.21
C LEU A 252 -48.17 -11.97 26.44
N THR A 253 -49.50 -11.96 26.58
CA THR A 253 -50.11 -11.78 27.89
C THR A 253 -49.78 -13.00 28.74
N VAL A 254 -48.86 -12.80 29.68
CA VAL A 254 -48.62 -13.69 30.81
C VAL A 254 -49.93 -13.83 31.60
N ASN A 255 -50.47 -15.05 31.71
CA ASN A 255 -51.48 -15.36 32.70
C ASN A 255 -50.87 -16.28 33.76
N VAL A 256 -50.58 -15.68 34.92
CA VAL A 256 -50.27 -16.36 36.17
C VAL A 256 -51.59 -16.83 36.77
N ARG A 257 -51.80 -18.15 36.81
CA ARG A 257 -52.53 -18.85 37.89
C ARG A 257 -51.94 -20.23 38.09
#